data_AF-A0A1Y1BY38-F1
#
_entry.id   AF-A0A1Y1BY38-F1
#
_cell.length_a   1.000
_cell.length_b   1.000
_cell.length_c   1.000
_cell.angle_alpha   90.00
_cell.angle_beta   90.00
_cell.angle_gamma   90.00
#
_symmetry.space_group_name_H-M   'P 1'
#
loop_
_entity.id
_entity.type
_entity.pdbx_description
1 polymer ?
#
loop_
_entity_poly.entity_id
_entity_poly.type
_entity_poly.pdbx_seq_one_letter_code
_entity_poly.pdbx_strand_id
1 'polypeptide(L)' 'MSLPAFGYHPDPLATGSVIRSGARCACCGDARGYVCAGSVYAIDGRARASGVAIRHETEESS' A
#
# COMPACT_ATOMS: atom_id res chain seq x y z
N MET A 1 -4.72 9.08 -10.12
CA MET A 1 -4.30 8.02 -9.17
C MET A 1 -5.38 7.82 -8.12
N SER A 2 -6.19 6.79 -8.29
CA SER A 2 -7.07 6.25 -7.25
C SER A 2 -6.38 5.05 -6.60
N LEU A 3 -6.70 4.75 -5.34
CA LEU A 3 -6.36 3.47 -4.76
C LEU A 3 -7.20 2.36 -5.45
N PRO A 4 -6.69 1.13 -5.54
CA PRO A 4 -7.51 0.01 -5.98
C PRO A 4 -8.72 -0.17 -5.04
N ALA A 5 -9.80 -0.75 -5.54
CA ALA A 5 -11.00 -0.97 -4.74
C ALA A 5 -10.74 -2.03 -3.65
N PHE A 6 -10.97 -1.67 -2.39
CA PHE A 6 -10.90 -2.58 -1.26
C PHE A 6 -12.31 -3.07 -0.91
N GLY A 7 -12.65 -4.31 -1.29
CA GLY A 7 -14.01 -4.85 -1.11
C GLY A 7 -14.52 -4.91 0.33
N TYR A 8 -13.61 -4.88 1.32
CA TYR A 8 -13.95 -4.92 2.75
C TYR A 8 -13.77 -3.57 3.47
N HIS A 9 -13.16 -2.59 2.81
CA HIS A 9 -12.90 -1.26 3.37
C HIS A 9 -13.32 -0.20 2.36
N PRO A 10 -14.55 0.34 2.45
CA PRO A 10 -15.04 1.31 1.48
C PRO A 10 -14.19 2.60 1.44
N ASP A 11 -13.53 2.95 2.55
CA ASP A 11 -12.45 3.92 2.59
C ASP A 11 -11.25 3.36 3.40
N PRO A 12 -10.24 2.79 2.72
CA PRO A 12 -9.09 2.17 3.37
C PRO A 12 -8.16 3.18 4.07
N LEU A 13 -8.24 4.47 3.72
CA LEU A 13 -7.47 5.53 4.37
C LEU A 13 -8.17 5.97 5.65
N ALA A 14 -9.51 6.11 5.63
CA ALA A 14 -10.28 6.43 6.82
C ALA A 14 -10.22 5.32 7.88
N THR A 15 -10.16 4.05 7.47
CA THR A 15 -10.00 2.93 8.42
C THR A 15 -8.57 2.74 8.89
N GLY A 16 -7.58 3.41 8.28
CA GLY A 16 -6.16 3.23 8.58
C GLY A 16 -5.59 1.89 8.10
N SER A 17 -6.35 1.09 7.35
CA SER A 17 -5.86 -0.14 6.73
C SER A 17 -4.75 0.17 5.72
N VAL A 18 -4.80 1.35 5.10
CA VAL A 18 -3.77 1.90 4.22
C VAL A 18 -3.30 3.24 4.77
N ILE A 19 -1.99 3.48 4.74
CA ILE A 19 -1.38 4.76 5.14
C ILE A 19 -0.45 5.28 4.04
N ARG A 20 -0.20 6.59 4.03
CA ARG A 20 0.81 7.18 3.14
C ARG A 20 2.20 6.71 3.52
N SER A 21 3.00 6.38 2.51
CA SER A 21 4.41 6.06 2.65
C SER A 21 5.25 7.31 2.42
N GLY A 22 6.24 7.52 3.30
CA GLY A 22 7.29 8.51 3.08
C GLY A 22 8.38 8.05 2.10
N ALA A 23 8.35 6.79 1.67
CA ALA A 23 9.35 6.25 0.74
C ALA A 23 9.22 6.89 -0.64
N ARG A 24 10.35 7.31 -1.20
CA ARG A 24 10.44 7.79 -2.58
C ARG A 24 10.42 6.60 -3.53
N CYS A 25 9.63 6.68 -4.59
CA CYS A 25 9.66 5.70 -5.66
C CYS A 25 11.05 5.66 -6.29
N ALA A 26 11.64 4.46 -6.44
CA ALA A 26 12.93 4.31 -7.12
C ALA A 26 12.86 4.64 -8.62
N CYS A 27 11.68 4.53 -9.24
CA CYS A 27 11.48 4.82 -10.66
C CYS A 27 11.32 6.32 -10.96
N CYS A 28 10.56 7.05 -10.15
CA CYS A 28 10.24 8.48 -10.42
C CYS A 28 10.69 9.48 -9.34
N GLY A 29 11.18 9.03 -8.19
CA GLY A 29 11.67 9.89 -7.10
C GLY A 29 10.60 10.54 -6.22
N ASP A 30 9.31 10.40 -6.58
CA ASP A 30 8.19 10.96 -5.83
C ASP A 30 7.85 10.17 -4.56
N ALA A 31 7.54 10.87 -3.47
CA ALA A 31 7.04 10.30 -2.21
C ALA A 31 5.51 10.26 -2.19
N ARG A 32 4.93 9.45 -3.08
CA ARG A 32 3.46 9.32 -3.26
C ARG A 32 2.94 7.90 -3.05
N GLY A 33 3.76 7.03 -2.47
CA GLY A 33 3.41 5.63 -2.22
C GLY A 33 2.43 5.47 -1.05
N TYR A 34 1.79 4.30 -0.98
CA TYR A 34 0.96 3.88 0.13
C TYR A 34 1.42 2.52 0.64
N VAL A 35 1.24 2.24 1.93
CA VAL A 35 1.51 0.94 2.55
C VAL A 35 0.29 0.43 3.30
N CYS A 36 0.07 -0.88 3.26
CA CYS A 36 -0.93 -1.52 4.13
C CYS A 36 -0.37 -1.57 5.56
N ALA A 37 -1.11 -1.02 6.53
CA ALA A 37 -0.64 -0.90 7.93
C ALA A 37 -0.83 -2.19 8.75
N GLY A 38 -1.51 -3.20 8.18
CA GLY A 38 -1.73 -4.48 8.83
C GLY A 38 -0.48 -5.36 8.87
N SER A 39 -0.29 -6.07 9.98
CA SER A 39 0.65 -7.18 10.04
C SER A 39 0.19 -8.31 9.10
N VAL A 40 1.12 -8.87 8.35
CA VAL A 40 0.84 -10.08 7.58
C VAL A 40 0.81 -11.30 8.50
N TYR A 41 -0.22 -12.14 8.37
CA TYR A 41 -0.25 -13.43 9.04
C TYR A 41 0.88 -14.32 8.51
N ALA A 42 1.66 -14.92 9.41
CA ALA A 42 2.74 -15.83 9.06
C ALA A 42 2.68 -17.07 9.95
N ILE A 43 2.69 -18.26 9.32
CA ILE A 43 2.56 -19.57 10.00
C ILE A 43 3.70 -19.78 11.02
N ASP A 44 4.90 -19.29 10.72
CA ASP A 44 6.10 -19.45 11.57
C ASP A 44 6.33 -18.27 12.53
N GLY A 45 5.31 -17.45 12.80
CA GLY A 45 5.39 -16.30 13.71
C GLY A 45 6.28 -15.13 13.23
N ARG A 46 6.92 -15.25 12.06
CA ARG A 46 7.72 -14.18 11.43
C ARG A 46 6.87 -13.15 10.69
N ALA A 47 5.85 -12.62 11.35
CA ALA A 47 5.12 -11.47 10.86
C ALA A 47 6.01 -10.22 10.97
N ARG A 48 6.67 -9.82 9.90
CA ARG A 48 7.36 -8.52 9.87
C ARG A 48 6.32 -7.44 9.60
N ALA A 49 6.27 -6.42 10.45
CA ALA A 49 5.47 -5.19 10.24
C ALA A 49 6.03 -4.30 9.12
N SER A 50 6.65 -4.89 8.11
CA SER A 50 7.09 -4.20 6.90
C SER A 50 5.83 -4.00 6.06
N GLY A 51 5.24 -2.80 6.13
CA GLY A 51 4.05 -2.45 5.37
C GLY A 51 4.23 -2.82 3.90
N VAL A 52 3.25 -3.55 3.35
CA VAL A 52 3.27 -3.95 1.94
C VAL A 52 3.03 -2.73 1.08
N ALA A 53 3.98 -2.39 0.20
CA ALA A 53 3.84 -1.26 -0.71
C ALA A 53 2.76 -1.54 -1.76
N ILE A 54 1.81 -0.61 -1.88
CA ILE A 54 0.82 -0.62 -2.96
C ILE A 54 1.50 -0.02 -4.18
N ARG A 55 1.57 -0.80 -5.28
CA ARG A 55 2.13 -0.30 -6.52
C ARG A 55 1.30 0.87 -7.01
N HIS A 56 1.97 1.91 -7.49
CA HIS A 56 1.36 2.88 -8.37
C HIS A 56 0.89 2.13 -9.61
N GLU A 57 -0.42 2.03 -9.84
CA GLU A 57 -0.97 1.64 -11.13
C GLU A 57 -0.56 2.74 -12.11
N THR A 58 0.54 2.54 -12.83
CA THR A 58 0.78 3.29 -14.05
C THR A 58 -0.22 2.75 -15.05
N GLU A 59 -1.07 3.61 -15.61
CA GLU A 59 -1.82 3.28 -16.82
C GLU A 59 -0.80 2.82 -17.88
N GLU A 60 -0.59 1.51 -17.97
CA GLU A 60 -0.05 0.89 -19.16
C GLU A 60 -1.25 0.63 -20.04
N SER A 61 -1.60 1.61 -20.90
CA SER A 61 -2.51 1.39 -22.01
C SER A 61 -2.36 2.46 -23.09
N SER A 62 -1.64 2.00 -24.13
CA SER A 62 -1.77 2.30 -25.56
C SER A 62 -0.94 3.42 -26.18
#